data_AF-A0A2V9WIL9-F1
#
_entry.id   AF-A0A2V9WIL9-F1
#
_cell.length_a   1.000
_cell.length_b   1.000
_cell.length_c   1.000
_cell.angle_alpha   90.00
_cell.angle_beta   90.00
_cell.angle_gamma   90.00
#
_symmetry.space_group_name_H-M   'P 1'
#
loop_
_entity.id
_entity.type
_entity.pdbx_description
1 polymer ?
#
loop_
_entity_poly.entity_id
_entity_poly.type
_entity_poly.pdbx_seq_one_letter_code
_entity_poly.pdbx_strand_id
1 'polypeptide(L)'
;MQRWSCLTAVLVTLSSLTLAQGAGHPDKGPNPDEPAIHDYVLTMDKIKKYADVAKRLEAAAKSDPVIAAEMKKIEDADVYNLDKAAMMEKSPRVAAALKSNDIAARDFVFTPLTAFTAAIGIAAEDAKKQPPAYVNPTNIKFVRDHKEELEKLNLFEPALDKSSPDKRKEEKEEDKADDQ
;
A
#
# COMPACT_ATOMS: atom_id res chain seq x y z
N MET A 1 45.12 -63.93 -31.65
CA MET A 1 45.46 -62.64 -32.27
C MET A 1 44.30 -61.68 -31.98
N GLN A 2 44.42 -60.45 -31.49
CA GLN A 2 45.54 -59.57 -31.20
C GLN A 2 45.00 -58.42 -30.31
N ARG A 3 45.86 -57.92 -29.43
CA ARG A 3 45.63 -56.84 -28.46
C ARG A 3 45.33 -55.50 -29.16
N TRP A 4 44.59 -54.58 -28.53
CA TRP A 4 45.15 -53.28 -28.09
C TRP A 4 44.17 -52.33 -27.39
N SER A 5 44.79 -51.53 -26.53
CA SER A 5 44.30 -50.58 -25.54
C SER A 5 43.90 -49.21 -26.10
N CYS A 6 43.16 -48.41 -25.31
CA CYS A 6 43.36 -46.96 -25.06
C CYS A 6 42.21 -46.47 -24.16
N LEU A 7 42.38 -46.38 -22.84
CA LEU A 7 42.85 -45.22 -22.06
C LEU A 7 42.13 -43.88 -22.32
N THR A 8 41.42 -43.43 -21.27
CA THR A 8 41.19 -42.05 -20.80
C THR A 8 40.48 -41.04 -21.70
N ALA A 9 39.30 -40.57 -21.25
CA ALA A 9 38.83 -39.22 -21.53
C ALA A 9 38.02 -38.65 -20.35
N VAL A 10 38.73 -37.88 -19.52
CA VAL A 10 38.37 -36.62 -18.86
C VAL A 10 36.92 -36.44 -18.38
N LEU A 11 36.76 -36.49 -17.05
CA LEU A 11 35.62 -36.00 -16.30
C LEU A 11 35.65 -34.45 -16.31
N VAL A 12 34.86 -33.79 -17.16
CA VAL A 12 34.66 -32.33 -17.11
C VAL A 12 33.50 -32.04 -16.18
N THR A 13 33.81 -31.65 -14.94
CA THR A 13 32.84 -31.07 -14.01
C THR A 13 32.48 -29.67 -14.49
N LEU A 14 31.32 -29.54 -15.12
CA LEU A 14 30.76 -28.25 -15.50
C LEU A 14 30.20 -27.59 -14.23
N SER A 15 31.02 -26.73 -13.62
CA SER A 15 30.64 -25.89 -12.49
C SER A 15 29.54 -24.90 -12.92
N SER A 16 28.32 -25.14 -12.48
CA SER A 16 27.23 -24.16 -12.58
C SER A 16 27.53 -22.97 -11.65
N LEU A 17 28.08 -21.90 -12.22
CA LEU A 17 28.23 -20.62 -11.54
C LEU A 17 26.88 -19.87 -11.62
N THR A 18 25.96 -20.19 -10.72
CA THR A 18 24.71 -19.45 -10.59
C THR A 18 24.97 -18.16 -9.82
N LEU A 19 25.22 -17.06 -10.54
CA LEU A 19 25.20 -15.71 -9.97
C LEU A 19 23.74 -15.35 -9.64
N ALA A 20 23.27 -15.74 -8.47
CA ALA A 20 22.09 -15.15 -7.85
C ALA A 20 22.48 -13.77 -7.31
N GLN A 21 22.40 -12.74 -8.16
CA GLN A 21 22.45 -11.35 -7.75
C GLN A 21 21.11 -10.69 -8.04
N GLY A 22 20.09 -11.11 -7.31
CA GLY A 22 18.96 -10.26 -6.98
C GLY A 22 19.16 -9.79 -5.55
N ALA A 23 19.58 -8.55 -5.34
CA ALA A 23 19.43 -7.89 -4.05
C ALA A 23 17.93 -7.61 -3.82
N GLY A 24 17.17 -8.69 -3.62
CA GLY A 24 15.83 -8.62 -3.06
C GLY A 24 15.96 -8.34 -1.58
N HIS A 25 15.05 -7.52 -1.05
CA HIS A 25 14.77 -7.52 0.38
C HIS A 25 14.66 -8.97 0.88
N PRO A 26 15.13 -9.31 2.10
CA PRO A 26 14.99 -10.66 2.63
C PRO A 26 13.53 -11.09 2.45
N ASP A 27 13.32 -12.18 1.69
CA ASP A 27 12.00 -12.73 1.35
C ASP A 27 11.14 -12.79 2.61
N LYS A 28 10.25 -11.82 2.81
CA LYS A 28 9.31 -11.78 3.95
C LYS A 28 8.18 -12.81 3.72
N GLY A 29 8.48 -14.02 3.27
CA GLY A 29 7.49 -15.07 2.99
C GLY A 29 6.29 -14.61 2.13
N PRO A 30 5.19 -15.36 2.11
CA PRO A 30 3.94 -14.92 1.51
C PRO A 30 3.40 -13.67 2.24
N ASN A 31 2.96 -12.66 1.48
CA ASN A 31 2.36 -11.45 2.05
C ASN A 31 0.97 -11.76 2.64
N PRO A 32 0.78 -11.70 3.98
CA PRO A 32 -0.50 -12.04 4.60
C PRO A 32 -1.57 -10.97 4.39
N ASP A 33 -1.21 -9.77 3.92
CA ASP A 33 -2.19 -8.72 3.60
C ASP A 33 -2.94 -9.02 2.31
N GLU A 34 -2.35 -9.71 1.34
CA GLU A 34 -2.99 -10.02 0.06
C GLU A 34 -4.32 -10.77 0.22
N PRO A 35 -4.39 -11.93 0.90
CA PRO A 35 -5.68 -12.59 1.15
C PRO A 35 -6.60 -11.73 2.02
N ALA A 36 -6.06 -10.98 2.97
CA ALA A 36 -6.86 -10.11 3.83
C ALA A 36 -7.53 -8.95 3.07
N ILE A 37 -6.87 -8.38 2.06
CA ILE A 37 -7.42 -7.36 1.14
C ILE A 37 -8.47 -8.00 0.23
N HIS A 38 -8.16 -9.17 -0.33
CA HIS A 38 -9.07 -9.90 -1.22
C HIS A 38 -10.40 -10.22 -0.50
N ASP A 39 -10.35 -10.69 0.74
CA ASP A 39 -11.55 -11.10 1.47
C ASP A 39 -12.30 -9.93 2.11
N TYR A 40 -11.71 -8.73 2.12
CA TYR A 40 -12.32 -7.55 2.73
C TYR A 40 -13.37 -6.94 1.80
N VAL A 41 -14.66 -7.00 2.14
CA VAL A 41 -15.72 -6.37 1.35
C VAL A 41 -15.99 -4.94 1.82
N LEU A 42 -15.91 -3.98 0.88
CA LEU A 42 -16.26 -2.57 1.11
C LEU A 42 -17.78 -2.37 1.19
N THR A 43 -18.18 -1.45 2.06
CA THR A 43 -19.54 -0.92 2.12
C THR A 43 -19.50 0.58 2.41
N MET A 44 -20.57 1.31 2.05
CA MET A 44 -20.66 2.74 2.37
C MET A 44 -20.70 3.02 3.88
N ASP A 45 -21.18 2.08 4.70
CA ASP A 45 -21.16 2.20 6.15
C ASP A 45 -19.71 2.23 6.68
N LYS A 46 -18.89 1.24 6.27
CA LYS A 46 -17.46 1.18 6.64
C LYS A 46 -16.69 2.41 6.21
N ILE A 47 -16.93 2.86 4.98
CA ILE A 47 -16.32 4.07 4.40
C ILE A 47 -16.64 5.32 5.23
N LYS A 48 -17.92 5.53 5.58
CA LYS A 48 -18.35 6.68 6.38
C LYS A 48 -17.78 6.62 7.79
N LYS A 49 -17.86 5.45 8.44
CA LYS A 49 -17.26 5.23 9.76
C LYS A 49 -15.76 5.53 9.75
N TYR A 50 -15.02 5.02 8.76
CA TYR A 50 -13.60 5.33 8.60
C TYR A 50 -13.37 6.85 8.47
N ALA A 51 -14.07 7.53 7.56
CA ALA A 51 -13.86 8.96 7.32
C ALA A 51 -14.12 9.81 8.57
N ASP A 52 -15.17 9.48 9.34
CA ASP A 52 -15.49 10.17 10.58
C ASP A 52 -14.45 9.92 11.67
N VAL A 53 -14.02 8.66 11.82
CA VAL A 53 -13.02 8.28 12.83
C VAL A 53 -11.65 8.86 12.49
N ALA A 54 -11.25 8.85 11.21
CA ALA A 54 -9.97 9.39 10.76
C ALA A 54 -9.86 10.88 11.11
N LYS A 55 -10.91 11.68 10.82
CA LYS A 55 -10.95 13.10 11.19
C LYS A 55 -10.87 13.32 12.71
N ARG A 56 -11.55 12.48 13.50
CA ARG A 56 -11.52 12.58 14.97
C ARG A 56 -10.15 12.20 15.54
N LEU A 57 -9.54 11.14 15.04
CA LEU A 57 -8.19 10.72 15.43
C LEU A 57 -7.14 11.77 15.05
N GLU A 58 -7.25 12.37 13.85
CA GLU A 58 -6.38 13.46 13.43
C GLU A 58 -6.52 14.67 14.37
N ALA A 59 -7.76 15.09 14.67
CA ALA A 59 -8.02 16.18 15.61
C ALA A 59 -7.48 15.87 17.02
N ALA A 60 -7.69 14.64 17.50
CA ALA A 60 -7.18 14.19 18.78
C ALA A 60 -5.65 14.22 18.81
N ALA A 61 -4.98 13.69 17.78
CA ALA A 61 -3.52 13.70 17.66
C ALA A 61 -2.93 15.12 17.63
N LYS A 62 -3.62 16.10 17.02
CA LYS A 62 -3.20 17.52 17.05
C LYS A 62 -3.23 18.12 18.46
N SER A 63 -4.14 17.65 19.31
CA SER A 63 -4.32 18.15 20.68
C SER A 63 -3.65 17.33 21.77
N ASP A 64 -3.30 16.07 21.48
CA ASP A 64 -2.73 15.11 22.42
C ASP A 64 -1.45 14.48 21.84
N PRO A 65 -0.26 14.90 22.30
CA PRO A 65 1.01 14.41 21.76
C PRO A 65 1.23 12.92 22.02
N VAL A 66 0.54 12.30 22.99
CA VAL A 66 0.66 10.86 23.24
C VAL A 66 -0.10 10.08 22.19
N ILE A 67 -1.30 10.54 21.79
CA ILE A 67 -2.04 9.93 20.66
C ILE A 67 -1.23 10.09 19.37
N ALA A 68 -0.64 11.26 19.13
CA ALA A 68 0.21 11.48 17.97
C ALA A 68 1.40 10.51 17.95
N ALA A 69 2.08 10.32 19.09
CA ALA A 69 3.20 9.39 19.19
C ALA A 69 2.78 7.92 18.98
N GLU A 70 1.63 7.51 19.54
CA GLU A 70 1.04 6.18 19.31
C GLU A 70 0.72 5.94 17.83
N MET A 71 0.03 6.88 17.19
CA MET A 71 -0.31 6.81 15.76
C MET A 71 0.93 6.76 14.88
N LYS A 72 1.92 7.64 15.13
CA LYS A 72 3.18 7.67 14.40
C LYS A 72 3.95 6.35 14.53
N LYS A 73 4.01 5.78 15.74
CA LYS A 73 4.65 4.48 15.96
C LYS A 73 4.01 3.36 15.13
N ILE A 74 2.68 3.38 14.98
CA ILE A 74 1.94 2.39 14.19
C ILE A 74 2.16 2.63 12.69
N GLU A 75 2.14 3.89 12.26
CA GLU A 75 2.37 4.29 10.87
C GLU A 75 3.78 3.91 10.39
N ASP A 76 4.80 4.29 11.16
CA ASP A 76 6.22 4.10 10.86
C ASP A 76 6.67 2.62 10.98
N ALA A 77 5.84 1.73 11.52
CA ALA A 77 6.18 0.33 11.68
C ALA A 77 6.29 -0.38 10.32
N ASP A 78 7.46 -0.97 10.04
CA ASP A 78 7.71 -1.82 8.87
C ASP A 78 7.18 -3.25 9.09
N VAL A 79 5.87 -3.34 9.29
CA VAL A 79 5.11 -4.59 9.49
C VAL A 79 3.89 -4.62 8.56
N TYR A 80 3.29 -5.80 8.39
CA TYR A 80 2.10 -5.96 7.58
C TYR A 80 0.89 -5.21 8.16
N ASN A 81 -0.10 -4.88 7.33
CA ASN A 81 -1.28 -4.13 7.74
C ASN A 81 -2.12 -4.88 8.78
N LEU A 82 -2.14 -6.22 8.72
CA LEU A 82 -2.69 -7.04 9.81
C LEU A 82 -2.01 -6.76 11.16
N ASP A 83 -0.69 -6.65 11.16
CA ASP A 83 0.07 -6.33 12.38
C ASP A 83 -0.18 -4.88 12.82
N LYS A 84 -0.31 -3.93 11.89
CA LYS A 84 -0.69 -2.54 12.21
C LYS A 84 -2.06 -2.47 12.87
N ALA A 85 -3.04 -3.23 12.39
CA ALA A 85 -4.35 -3.35 13.03
C ALA A 85 -4.22 -3.91 14.47
N ALA A 86 -3.42 -4.96 14.67
CA ALA A 86 -3.15 -5.50 15.99
C ALA A 86 -2.41 -4.52 16.92
N MET A 87 -1.51 -3.69 16.37
CA MET A 87 -0.85 -2.61 17.12
C MET A 87 -1.84 -1.53 17.56
N MET A 88 -2.80 -1.15 16.70
CA MET A 88 -3.86 -0.21 17.06
C MET A 88 -4.71 -0.73 18.23
N GLU A 89 -5.07 -2.02 18.26
CA GLU A 89 -5.81 -2.61 19.38
C GLU A 89 -5.03 -2.64 20.70
N LYS A 90 -3.70 -2.74 20.61
CA LYS A 90 -2.79 -2.74 21.77
C LYS A 90 -2.42 -1.33 22.25
N SER A 91 -2.78 -0.29 21.49
CA SER A 91 -2.46 1.10 21.79
C SER A 91 -3.62 1.72 22.57
N PRO A 92 -3.50 1.97 23.89
CA PRO A 92 -4.66 2.23 24.73
C PRO A 92 -5.53 3.41 24.28
N ARG A 93 -4.92 4.52 23.81
CA ARG A 93 -5.68 5.71 23.41
C ARG A 93 -6.28 5.54 22.02
N VAL A 94 -5.54 4.96 21.08
CA VAL A 94 -6.04 4.65 19.73
C VAL A 94 -7.18 3.62 19.82
N ALA A 95 -7.00 2.52 20.55
CA ALA A 95 -8.02 1.49 20.75
C ALA A 95 -9.29 2.07 21.40
N ALA A 96 -9.15 2.92 22.42
CA ALA A 96 -10.27 3.60 23.03
C ALA A 96 -11.02 4.50 22.04
N ALA A 97 -10.30 5.27 21.23
CA ALA A 97 -10.90 6.12 20.20
C ALA A 97 -11.65 5.29 19.14
N LEU A 98 -11.07 4.21 18.63
CA LEU A 98 -11.72 3.30 17.68
C LEU A 98 -13.01 2.69 18.27
N LYS A 99 -12.92 2.14 19.50
CA LYS A 99 -14.05 1.55 20.20
C LYS A 99 -15.18 2.55 20.45
N SER A 100 -14.85 3.79 20.81
CA SER A 100 -15.83 4.86 21.06
C SER A 100 -16.65 5.24 19.82
N ASN A 101 -16.20 4.86 18.63
CA ASN A 101 -16.84 5.15 17.35
C ASN A 101 -17.31 3.87 16.62
N ASP A 102 -17.38 2.73 17.33
CA ASP A 102 -17.88 1.46 16.79
C ASP A 102 -17.20 1.03 15.46
N ILE A 103 -15.88 1.18 15.41
CA ILE A 103 -15.04 0.68 14.31
C ILE A 103 -13.95 -0.25 14.87
N ALA A 104 -13.76 -1.40 14.24
CA ALA A 104 -12.65 -2.30 14.56
C ALA A 104 -11.35 -1.74 13.99
N ALA A 105 -10.21 -2.03 14.63
CA ALA A 105 -8.90 -1.62 14.11
C ALA A 105 -8.63 -2.20 12.71
N ARG A 106 -9.05 -3.45 12.48
CA ARG A 106 -8.99 -4.06 11.14
C ARG A 106 -9.77 -3.25 10.11
N ASP A 107 -10.99 -2.82 10.43
CA ASP A 107 -11.79 -2.02 9.50
C ASP A 107 -11.14 -0.65 9.24
N PHE A 108 -10.58 -0.02 10.28
CA PHE A 108 -9.91 1.27 10.14
C PHE A 108 -8.68 1.19 9.23
N VAL A 109 -7.91 0.09 9.29
CA VAL A 109 -6.73 -0.12 8.43
C VAL A 109 -7.12 -0.56 7.02
N PHE A 110 -8.02 -1.55 6.90
CA PHE A 110 -8.30 -2.19 5.60
C PHE A 110 -9.29 -1.42 4.74
N THR A 111 -10.14 -0.54 5.30
CA THR A 111 -11.07 0.27 4.51
C THR A 111 -10.35 1.15 3.48
N PRO A 112 -9.42 2.06 3.85
CA PRO A 112 -8.73 2.90 2.87
C PRO A 112 -7.81 2.08 1.95
N LEU A 113 -7.13 1.06 2.49
CA LEU A 113 -6.25 0.19 1.70
C LEU A 113 -7.02 -0.54 0.59
N THR A 114 -8.17 -1.12 0.92
CA THR A 114 -8.99 -1.88 -0.04
C THR A 114 -9.67 -0.96 -1.06
N ALA A 115 -10.08 0.24 -0.65
CA ALA A 115 -10.58 1.25 -1.58
C ALA A 115 -9.49 1.65 -2.59
N PHE A 116 -8.27 1.88 -2.12
CA PHE A 116 -7.13 2.23 -2.95
C PHE A 116 -6.74 1.10 -3.93
N THR A 117 -6.64 -0.14 -3.48
CA THR A 117 -6.32 -1.28 -4.36
C THR A 117 -7.43 -1.54 -5.38
N ALA A 118 -8.70 -1.33 -5.01
CA ALA A 118 -9.80 -1.36 -5.97
C ALA A 118 -9.68 -0.27 -7.04
N ALA A 119 -9.25 0.95 -6.68
CA ALA A 119 -8.99 2.02 -7.65
C ALA A 119 -7.83 1.65 -8.62
N ILE A 120 -6.78 0.98 -8.13
CA ILE A 120 -5.74 0.39 -8.99
C ILE A 120 -6.33 -0.67 -9.92
N GLY A 121 -7.24 -1.51 -9.42
CA GLY A 121 -7.95 -2.50 -10.22
C GLY A 121 -8.76 -1.87 -11.36
N ILE A 122 -9.47 -0.77 -11.09
CA ILE A 122 -10.17 0.03 -12.12
C ILE A 122 -9.18 0.53 -13.18
N ALA A 123 -8.06 1.13 -12.76
CA ALA A 123 -7.05 1.65 -13.69
C ALA A 123 -6.43 0.53 -14.56
N ALA A 124 -6.27 -0.68 -14.02
CA ALA A 124 -5.81 -1.84 -14.79
C ALA A 124 -6.85 -2.25 -15.84
N GLU A 125 -8.13 -2.35 -15.48
CA GLU A 125 -9.22 -2.68 -16.41
C GLU A 125 -9.33 -1.65 -17.55
N ASP A 126 -9.25 -0.35 -17.22
CA ASP A 126 -9.30 0.75 -18.20
C ASP A 126 -8.11 0.67 -19.17
N ALA A 127 -6.95 0.21 -18.69
CA ALA A 127 -5.76 -0.06 -19.50
C ALA A 127 -5.81 -1.43 -20.24
N LYS A 128 -6.93 -2.15 -20.19
CA LYS A 128 -7.10 -3.51 -20.75
C LYS A 128 -6.11 -4.52 -20.18
N LYS A 129 -5.70 -4.34 -18.93
CA LYS A 129 -4.85 -5.26 -18.15
C LYS A 129 -5.69 -5.98 -17.10
N GLN A 130 -5.20 -7.12 -16.65
CA GLN A 130 -5.81 -7.83 -15.52
C GLN A 130 -5.43 -7.12 -14.21
N PRO A 131 -6.40 -6.87 -13.29
CA PRO A 131 -6.09 -6.46 -11.93
C PRO A 131 -5.19 -7.46 -11.21
N PRO A 132 -4.39 -7.03 -10.21
CA PRO A 132 -3.69 -7.96 -9.34
C PRO A 132 -4.66 -8.94 -8.66
N ALA A 133 -4.26 -10.21 -8.49
CA ALA A 133 -5.14 -11.28 -8.00
C ALA A 133 -5.71 -11.02 -6.59
N TYR A 134 -5.00 -10.26 -5.76
CA TYR A 134 -5.46 -9.89 -4.41
C TYR A 134 -6.54 -8.79 -4.42
N VAL A 135 -6.81 -8.16 -5.56
CA VAL A 135 -7.85 -7.13 -5.67
C VAL A 135 -9.21 -7.80 -5.89
N ASN A 136 -10.11 -7.64 -4.92
CA ASN A 136 -11.45 -8.21 -5.01
C ASN A 136 -12.28 -7.50 -6.11
N PRO A 137 -12.81 -8.24 -7.11
CA PRO A 137 -13.61 -7.64 -8.18
C PRO A 137 -14.92 -6.98 -7.68
N THR A 138 -15.47 -7.45 -6.56
CA THR A 138 -16.62 -6.81 -5.90
C THR A 138 -16.30 -5.40 -5.45
N ASN A 139 -15.07 -5.18 -4.93
CA ASN A 139 -14.63 -3.86 -4.49
C ASN A 139 -14.32 -2.93 -5.68
N ILE A 140 -13.79 -3.47 -6.79
CA ILE A 140 -13.63 -2.71 -8.04
C ILE A 140 -14.99 -2.17 -8.48
N LYS A 141 -16.01 -3.03 -8.53
CA LYS A 141 -17.39 -2.62 -8.86
C LYS A 141 -17.92 -1.59 -7.86
N PHE A 142 -17.77 -1.83 -6.55
CA PHE A 142 -18.21 -0.90 -5.51
C PHE A 142 -17.60 0.50 -5.67
N VAL A 143 -16.28 0.60 -5.85
CA VAL A 143 -15.60 1.90 -6.01
C VAL A 143 -16.04 2.60 -7.29
N ARG A 144 -16.26 1.85 -8.38
CA ARG A 144 -16.78 2.40 -9.64
C ARG A 144 -18.20 2.97 -9.47
N ASP A 145 -19.08 2.23 -8.78
CA ASP A 145 -20.48 2.61 -8.58
C ASP A 145 -20.65 3.81 -7.62
N HIS A 146 -19.73 3.97 -6.66
CA HIS A 146 -19.79 4.99 -5.61
C HIS A 146 -18.76 6.12 -5.76
N LYS A 147 -18.15 6.26 -6.94
CA LYS A 147 -17.03 7.17 -7.19
C LYS A 147 -17.28 8.59 -6.65
N GLU A 148 -18.44 9.17 -6.97
CA GLU A 148 -18.79 10.53 -6.53
C GLU A 148 -18.90 10.67 -5.01
N GLU A 149 -19.43 9.66 -4.31
CA GLU A 149 -19.50 9.70 -2.84
C GLU A 149 -18.11 9.56 -2.21
N LEU A 150 -17.26 8.70 -2.77
CA LEU A 150 -15.90 8.48 -2.27
C LEU A 150 -15.01 9.72 -2.48
N GLU A 151 -15.17 10.41 -3.61
CA GLU A 151 -14.50 11.69 -3.88
C GLU A 151 -14.90 12.77 -2.88
N LYS A 152 -16.20 12.90 -2.55
CA LYS A 152 -16.68 13.86 -1.52
C LYS A 152 -16.11 13.61 -0.13
N LEU A 153 -15.71 12.37 0.16
CA LEU A 153 -15.11 11.99 1.44
C LEU A 153 -13.58 12.18 1.46
N ASN A 154 -12.97 12.61 0.35
CA ASN A 154 -11.52 12.77 0.17
C ASN A 154 -10.72 11.50 0.53
N LEU A 155 -11.28 10.32 0.25
CA LEU A 155 -10.67 9.03 0.59
C LEU A 155 -9.40 8.70 -0.21
N PHE A 156 -9.24 9.34 -1.37
CA PHE A 156 -8.14 9.09 -2.31
C PHE A 156 -7.19 10.28 -2.45
N GLU A 157 -7.45 11.40 -1.77
CA GLU A 157 -6.45 12.44 -1.66
C GLU A 157 -5.39 11.90 -0.69
N PRO A 158 -4.14 11.64 -1.13
CA PRO A 158 -3.05 11.60 -0.16
C PRO A 158 -3.15 12.90 0.64
N ALA A 159 -2.89 12.83 1.95
CA ALA A 159 -2.79 14.01 2.81
C ALA A 159 -1.56 14.86 2.44
N LEU A 160 -1.44 15.22 1.17
CA LEU A 160 -0.52 16.19 0.63
C LEU A 160 -0.89 17.50 1.26
N ASP A 161 -0.11 17.83 2.27
CA ASP A 161 0.30 19.18 2.61
C ASP A 161 -0.31 20.27 1.69
N LYS A 162 -1.47 20.79 2.09
CA LYS A 162 -2.09 21.98 1.47
C LYS A 162 -1.24 23.25 1.71
N SER A 163 -0.08 23.15 2.36
CA SER A 163 0.86 24.25 2.59
C SER A 163 2.03 24.30 1.59
N SER A 164 2.13 23.37 0.62
CA SER A 164 3.10 23.51 -0.46
C SER A 164 2.54 24.37 -1.60
N PRO A 165 2.94 25.66 -1.73
CA PRO A 165 2.54 26.48 -2.87
C PRO A 165 3.05 25.85 -4.16
N ASP A 166 2.17 25.84 -5.15
CA ASP A 166 2.36 25.37 -6.52
C ASP A 166 3.66 25.92 -7.13
N LYS A 167 4.75 25.14 -7.09
CA LYS A 167 6.05 25.47 -7.71
C LYS A 167 6.02 25.43 -9.25
N ARG A 168 4.84 25.47 -9.89
CA ARG A 168 4.68 25.42 -11.35
C ARG A 168 4.64 26.78 -12.05
N LYS A 169 5.07 27.85 -11.39
CA LYS A 169 5.23 29.18 -12.00
C LYS A 169 6.60 29.77 -11.72
N GLU A 170 7.67 29.18 -12.25
CA GLU A 170 8.98 29.85 -12.34
C GLU A 170 9.91 29.12 -13.34
N GLU A 171 9.40 28.78 -14.52
CA GLU A 171 10.24 28.50 -15.71
C GLU A 171 9.60 29.18 -16.91
N LYS A 172 9.75 30.51 -16.98
CA LYS A 172 9.63 31.28 -18.22
C LYS A 172 10.48 32.53 -18.11
N GLU A 173 11.46 32.59 -19.01
CA GLU A 173 12.34 33.71 -19.39
C GLU A 173 13.81 33.47 -19.10
N GLU A 174 14.41 32.58 -19.89
CA GLU A 174 15.81 32.74 -20.27
C GLU A 174 15.99 32.20 -21.70
N ASP A 175 15.37 32.87 -22.67
CA ASP A 175 15.82 32.79 -24.06
C ASP A 175 15.34 34.01 -24.85
N LYS A 176 16.28 34.96 -25.03
CA LYS A 176 16.34 36.11 -25.95
C LYS A 176 17.40 37.06 -25.39
N ALA A 177 18.46 37.48 -26.07
CA ALA A 177 18.95 37.22 -27.41
C ALA A 177 20.39 37.75 -27.39
N ASP A 178 21.38 36.93 -27.75
CA ASP A 178 22.68 37.44 -28.20
C ASP A 178 22.59 37.62 -29.72
N ASP A 179 22.43 38.86 -30.14
CA ASP A 179 22.71 39.29 -31.51
C ASP A 179 23.01 40.80 -31.51
N GLN A 180 24.29 41.14 -31.28
CA GLN A 180 25.07 42.20 -31.96
C GLN A 180 26.45 42.41 -31.33
#